data_AF-A0A645I499-F1
#
_entry.id   AF-A0A645I499-F1
#
_cell.length_a   1.000
_cell.length_b   1.000
_cell.length_c   1.000
_cell.angle_alpha   90.00
_cell.angle_beta   90.00
_cell.angle_gamma   90.00
#
_symmetry.space_group_name_H-M   'P 1'
#
loop_
_entity.id
_entity.type
_entity.pdbx_description
1 polymer ?
#
loop_
_entity_poly.entity_id
_entity_poly.type
_entity_poly.pdbx_seq_one_letter_code
_entity_poly.pdbx_strand_id
1 'polypeptide(L)'
;MHNILSGVYTEADLPLSVRKAVSTGELGAGEEQGVTEHLSSLLAGVRERHWFDSTFKIYNELEILNPGGDVSRPDRVLLDKDRAIVIDFKFGDVKKKSHISQVARYVKQVEKISGTPVQGYLWYLENNEVIEVI
;
A
#
# COMPACT_ATOMS: atom_id res chain seq x y z
N MET A 1 7.16 1.52 10.04
CA MET A 1 7.10 2.02 8.65
C MET A 1 5.88 1.54 7.88
N HIS A 2 5.60 0.23 7.78
CA HIS A 2 4.36 -0.28 7.16
C HIS A 2 3.09 0.39 7.73
N ASN A 3 2.98 0.40 9.06
CA ASN A 3 1.86 1.00 9.77
C ASN A 3 1.71 2.52 9.51
N ILE A 4 2.81 3.21 9.22
CA ILE A 4 2.77 4.63 8.89
C ILE A 4 2.11 4.78 7.53
N LEU A 5 2.59 4.07 6.50
CA LEU A 5 2.04 4.14 5.15
C LEU A 5 0.60 3.62 5.06
N SER A 6 0.21 2.63 5.85
CA SER A 6 -1.18 2.16 5.90
C SER A 6 -2.14 3.20 6.49
N GLY A 7 -1.63 4.15 7.29
CA GLY A 7 -2.37 5.31 7.78
C GLY A 7 -2.46 6.49 6.80
N VAL A 8 -1.68 6.50 5.72
CA VAL A 8 -1.65 7.60 4.74
C VAL A 8 -2.66 7.32 3.66
N TYR A 9 -3.77 8.05 3.53
CA TYR A 9 -4.70 7.84 2.40
C TYR A 9 -4.22 8.64 1.18
N THR A 10 -3.86 9.89 1.42
CA THR A 10 -3.31 10.85 0.47
C THR A 10 -1.94 11.36 0.92
N GLU A 11 -1.13 11.93 0.02
CA GLU A 11 0.18 12.50 0.40
C GLU A 11 0.08 13.52 1.54
N ALA A 12 -1.03 14.25 1.63
CA ALA A 12 -1.30 15.23 2.70
C ALA A 12 -1.45 14.60 4.10
N ASP A 13 -1.76 13.30 4.20
CA ASP A 13 -1.93 12.60 5.47
C ASP A 13 -0.60 12.18 6.09
N LEU A 14 0.50 12.19 5.32
CA LEU A 14 1.80 11.70 5.75
C LEU A 14 2.30 12.36 7.05
N PRO A 15 2.30 13.70 7.21
CA PRO A 15 2.77 14.34 8.44
C PRO A 15 1.94 13.96 9.67
N LEU A 16 0.65 13.68 9.51
CA LEU A 16 -0.20 13.22 10.62
C LEU A 16 0.09 11.75 10.95
N SER A 17 0.28 10.90 9.95
CA SER A 17 0.57 9.49 10.16
C SER A 17 1.93 9.27 10.84
N VAL A 18 2.96 10.04 10.46
CA VAL A 18 4.28 9.98 11.11
C VAL A 18 4.18 10.45 12.57
N ARG A 19 3.52 11.60 12.83
CA ARG A 19 3.29 12.09 14.20
C ARG A 19 2.55 11.09 15.07
N LYS A 20 1.57 10.38 14.50
CA LYS A 20 0.85 9.31 15.19
C LYS A 20 1.82 8.19 15.61
N ALA A 21 2.69 7.73 14.72
CA ALA A 21 3.69 6.71 15.05
C ALA A 21 4.67 7.16 16.15
N VAL A 22 5.04 8.45 16.18
CA VAL A 22 5.82 9.00 17.31
C VAL A 22 5.02 8.93 18.61
N SER A 23 3.76 9.36 18.58
CA SER A 23 2.90 9.39 19.78
C SER A 23 2.58 8.01 20.34
N THR A 24 2.53 6.97 19.50
CA THR A 24 2.30 5.58 19.92
C THR A 24 3.59 4.85 20.32
N GLY A 25 4.75 5.49 20.19
CA GLY A 25 6.05 4.89 20.47
C GLY A 25 6.56 3.92 19.39
N GLU A 26 5.91 3.87 18.23
CA GLU A 26 6.38 3.11 17.06
C GLU A 26 7.56 3.76 16.35
N LEU A 27 7.75 5.07 16.54
CA LEU A 27 8.84 5.87 16.01
C LEU A 27 9.45 6.74 17.11
N GLY A 28 10.77 6.85 17.19
CA GLY A 28 11.42 7.79 18.10
C GLY A 28 11.19 9.23 17.68
N ALA A 29 11.01 10.14 18.65
CA ALA A 29 10.79 11.56 18.35
C ALA A 29 11.94 12.21 17.55
N GLY A 30 13.18 11.75 17.76
CA GLY A 30 14.34 12.21 16.97
C GLY A 30 14.36 11.73 15.52
N GLU A 31 13.53 10.75 15.17
CA GLU A 31 13.46 10.15 13.82
C GLU A 31 12.34 10.78 12.96
N GLU A 32 11.43 11.55 13.58
CA GLU A 32 10.22 12.09 12.94
C GLU A 32 10.52 12.81 11.61
N GLN A 33 11.46 13.75 11.64
CA GLN A 33 11.81 14.55 10.47
C GLN A 33 12.40 13.67 9.35
N GLY A 34 13.39 12.84 9.66
CA GLY A 34 14.06 11.99 8.68
C GLY A 34 13.11 10.98 8.03
N VAL A 35 12.21 10.39 8.82
CA VAL A 35 11.17 9.48 8.30
C VAL A 35 10.15 10.23 7.44
N THR A 36 9.75 11.43 7.83
CA THR A 36 8.83 12.25 7.03
C THR A 36 9.44 12.58 5.67
N GLU A 37 10.70 13.03 5.64
CA GLU A 37 11.41 13.35 4.40
C GLU A 37 11.59 12.11 3.50
N HIS A 38 12.01 10.98 4.09
CA HIS A 38 12.18 9.74 3.37
C HIS A 38 10.87 9.24 2.74
N LEU A 39 9.79 9.15 3.53
CA LEU A 39 8.49 8.71 3.02
C LEU A 39 7.92 9.69 1.99
N SER A 40 8.14 11.01 2.15
CA SER A 40 7.75 12.00 1.15
C SER A 40 8.45 11.76 -0.18
N SER A 41 9.74 11.41 -0.16
CA SER A 41 10.49 11.06 -1.37
C SER A 41 9.98 9.78 -2.03
N LEU A 42 9.56 8.79 -1.24
CA LEU A 42 8.96 7.56 -1.77
C LEU A 42 7.63 7.86 -2.48
N LEU A 43 6.73 8.59 -1.81
CA LEU A 43 5.44 8.98 -2.39
C LEU A 43 5.61 9.78 -3.69
N ALA A 44 6.57 10.72 -3.72
CA ALA A 44 6.88 11.48 -4.92
C ALA A 44 7.26 10.59 -6.13
N GLY A 45 7.96 9.46 -5.91
CA GLY A 45 8.33 8.54 -6.98
C GLY A 45 7.17 7.71 -7.55
N VAL A 46 6.04 7.63 -6.83
CA VAL A 46 4.82 6.95 -7.30
C VAL A 46 3.67 7.91 -7.60
N ARG A 47 3.91 9.23 -7.55
CA ARG A 47 2.88 10.26 -7.71
C ARG A 47 2.10 10.14 -9.02
N GLU A 48 2.81 9.93 -10.14
CA GLU A 48 2.20 9.75 -11.48
C GLU A 48 1.31 8.50 -11.58
N ARG A 49 1.35 7.60 -10.57
CA ARG A 49 0.48 6.42 -10.50
C ARG A 49 -0.84 6.73 -9.77
N HIS A 50 -0.99 7.92 -9.21
CA HIS A 50 -2.19 8.36 -8.51
C HIS A 50 -2.56 7.49 -7.30
N TRP A 51 -1.54 6.91 -6.64
CA TRP A 51 -1.76 5.99 -5.53
C TRP A 51 -2.15 6.69 -4.22
N PHE A 52 -1.88 7.99 -4.10
CA PHE A 52 -2.02 8.78 -2.88
C PHE A 52 -2.60 10.19 -3.14
N ASP A 53 -3.55 10.35 -4.07
CA ASP A 53 -4.06 11.68 -4.46
C ASP A 53 -5.59 11.77 -4.66
N SER A 54 -6.35 10.84 -4.07
CA SER A 54 -7.82 10.79 -4.14
C SER A 54 -8.42 10.57 -5.54
N THR A 55 -7.62 10.29 -6.56
CA THR A 55 -8.12 9.90 -7.90
C THR A 55 -9.00 8.65 -7.82
N PHE A 56 -8.66 7.73 -6.93
CA PHE A 56 -9.42 6.51 -6.65
C PHE A 56 -10.08 6.57 -5.28
N LYS A 57 -11.11 5.75 -5.09
CA LYS A 57 -11.54 5.38 -3.76
C LYS A 57 -10.49 4.45 -3.14
N ILE A 58 -9.92 4.87 -2.02
CA ILE A 58 -8.82 4.18 -1.33
C ILE A 58 -9.37 3.32 -0.20
N TYR A 59 -8.93 2.07 -0.14
CA TYR A 59 -9.14 1.15 0.97
C TYR A 59 -7.78 0.61 1.41
N ASN A 60 -7.31 1.05 2.58
CA ASN A 60 -6.10 0.48 3.19
C ASN A 60 -6.48 -0.69 4.08
N GLU A 61 -5.60 -1.69 4.18
CA GLU A 61 -5.74 -2.81 5.12
C GLU A 61 -7.07 -3.55 4.98
N LEU A 62 -7.61 -3.65 3.75
CA LEU A 62 -8.94 -4.20 3.50
C LEU A 62 -8.96 -5.71 3.82
N GLU A 63 -9.70 -6.12 4.84
CA GLU A 63 -9.89 -7.53 5.14
C GLU A 63 -10.84 -8.20 4.14
N ILE A 64 -10.35 -9.26 3.49
CA ILE A 64 -11.10 -10.08 2.55
C ILE A 64 -11.28 -11.47 3.15
N LEU A 65 -12.53 -11.80 3.51
CA LEU A 65 -12.89 -13.13 3.98
C LEU A 65 -12.99 -14.11 2.81
N ASN A 66 -12.21 -15.18 2.88
CA ASN A 66 -12.19 -16.21 1.86
C ASN A 66 -13.17 -17.35 2.17
N PRO A 67 -13.65 -18.07 1.14
CA PRO A 67 -14.28 -19.36 1.33
C PRO A 67 -13.34 -20.28 2.13
N GLY A 68 -13.81 -20.80 3.27
CA GLY A 68 -13.00 -21.58 4.21
C GLY A 68 -12.59 -20.84 5.49
N GLY A 69 -12.85 -19.53 5.59
CA GLY A 69 -12.64 -18.75 6.81
C GLY A 69 -11.32 -18.00 6.89
N ASP A 70 -10.39 -18.21 5.95
CA ASP A 70 -9.13 -17.50 5.91
C ASP A 70 -9.32 -16.02 5.56
N VAL A 71 -8.58 -15.13 6.22
CA VAL A 71 -8.58 -13.69 5.91
C VAL A 71 -7.34 -13.33 5.10
N SER A 72 -7.55 -12.63 3.99
CA SER A 72 -6.51 -11.93 3.24
C SER A 72 -6.57 -10.45 3.59
N ARG A 73 -5.41 -9.78 3.58
CA ARG A 73 -5.36 -8.33 3.74
C ARG A 73 -4.27 -7.73 2.84
N PRO A 74 -4.61 -7.18 1.66
CA PRO A 74 -3.70 -6.31 0.92
C PRO A 74 -3.48 -5.00 1.67
N ASP A 75 -2.31 -4.39 1.49
CA ASP A 75 -1.97 -3.13 2.15
C ASP A 75 -2.82 -1.97 1.61
N ARG A 76 -3.07 -1.96 0.30
CA ARG A 76 -3.89 -0.95 -0.36
C ARG A 76 -4.66 -1.50 -1.55
N VAL A 77 -5.93 -1.10 -1.63
CA VAL A 77 -6.79 -1.25 -2.80
C VAL A 77 -7.30 0.10 -3.25
N LEU A 78 -7.09 0.43 -4.51
CA LEU A 78 -7.65 1.60 -5.19
C LEU A 78 -8.78 1.13 -6.08
N LEU A 79 -9.92 1.81 -6.07
CA LEU A 79 -11.09 1.42 -6.85
C LEU A 79 -11.73 2.65 -7.50
N ASP A 80 -12.00 2.56 -8.79
CA ASP A 80 -12.94 3.44 -9.49
C ASP A 80 -14.01 2.61 -10.21
N LYS A 81 -14.75 3.22 -11.14
CA LYS A 81 -15.81 2.56 -11.91
C LYS A 81 -15.28 1.64 -13.02
N ASP A 82 -14.03 1.83 -13.45
CA ASP A 82 -13.45 1.20 -14.64
C ASP A 82 -12.45 0.10 -14.25
N ARG A 83 -11.74 0.23 -13.12
CA ARG A 83 -10.76 -0.73 -12.63
C ARG A 83 -10.51 -0.66 -11.11
N ALA A 84 -9.87 -1.70 -10.59
CA ALA A 84 -9.23 -1.69 -9.29
C ALA A 84 -7.71 -1.89 -9.41
N ILE A 85 -6.98 -1.44 -8.39
CA ILE A 85 -5.54 -1.63 -8.27
C ILE A 85 -5.24 -2.16 -6.87
N VAL A 86 -4.54 -3.29 -6.80
CA VAL A 86 -4.02 -3.85 -5.55
C VAL A 86 -2.54 -3.52 -5.45
N ILE A 87 -2.12 -3.00 -4.31
CA ILE A 87 -0.73 -2.66 -4.03
C ILE A 87 -0.34 -3.28 -2.69
N ASP A 88 0.82 -3.94 -2.69
CA ASP A 88 1.40 -4.54 -1.50
C ASP A 88 2.84 -4.03 -1.33
N PHE A 89 3.10 -3.48 -0.15
CA PHE A 89 4.32 -2.79 0.23
C PHE A 89 5.33 -3.76 0.81
N LYS A 90 6.53 -3.78 0.25
CA LYS A 90 7.61 -4.66 0.70
C LYS A 90 8.73 -3.84 1.33
N PHE A 91 8.98 -4.16 2.60
CA PHE A 91 10.13 -3.68 3.37
C PHE A 91 11.33 -4.59 3.14
N GLY A 92 12.52 -3.98 3.06
CA GLY A 92 13.77 -4.67 2.72
C GLY A 92 13.91 -4.98 1.23
N ASP A 93 15.13 -5.35 0.85
CA ASP A 93 15.54 -5.51 -0.56
C ASP A 93 15.28 -6.91 -1.15
N VAL A 94 14.79 -7.85 -0.32
CA VAL A 94 14.70 -9.25 -0.72
C VAL A 94 13.41 -9.51 -1.50
N LYS A 95 13.54 -9.59 -2.82
CA LYS A 95 12.45 -10.01 -3.72
C LYS A 95 12.20 -11.51 -3.61
N LYS A 96 10.96 -11.90 -3.28
CA LYS A 96 10.56 -13.30 -3.15
C LYS A 96 9.45 -13.63 -4.13
N LYS A 97 9.49 -14.82 -4.72
CA LYS A 97 8.39 -15.34 -5.57
C LYS A 97 7.05 -15.40 -4.82
N SER A 98 7.09 -15.61 -3.50
CA SER A 98 5.90 -15.58 -2.66
C SER A 98 5.18 -14.23 -2.67
N HIS A 99 5.89 -13.11 -2.83
CA HIS A 99 5.29 -11.78 -2.94
C HIS A 99 4.40 -11.67 -4.19
N ILE A 100 4.88 -12.20 -5.32
CA ILE A 100 4.14 -12.23 -6.58
C ILE A 100 2.89 -13.09 -6.44
N SER A 101 3.04 -14.30 -5.88
CA SER A 101 1.91 -15.21 -5.63
C SER A 101 0.86 -14.60 -4.71
N GLN A 102 1.28 -13.82 -3.71
CA GLN A 102 0.41 -13.11 -2.77
C GLN A 102 -0.42 -12.05 -3.49
N VAL A 103 0.22 -11.14 -4.26
CA VAL A 103 -0.50 -10.11 -5.02
C VAL A 103 -1.41 -10.72 -6.07
N ALA A 104 -0.97 -11.75 -6.80
CA ALA A 104 -1.82 -12.45 -7.77
C ALA A 104 -3.07 -13.08 -7.12
N ARG A 105 -2.97 -13.54 -5.85
CA ARG A 105 -4.13 -14.03 -5.09
C ARG A 105 -5.07 -12.88 -4.74
N TYR A 106 -4.55 -11.74 -4.31
CA TYR A 106 -5.37 -10.55 -4.00
C TYR A 106 -6.08 -10.01 -5.22
N VAL A 107 -5.42 -9.92 -6.37
CA VAL A 107 -6.01 -9.50 -7.65
C VAL A 107 -7.27 -10.33 -7.94
N LYS A 108 -7.15 -11.66 -7.89
CA LYS A 108 -8.30 -12.59 -8.10
C LYS A 108 -9.42 -12.43 -7.08
N GLN A 109 -9.09 -12.03 -5.86
CA GLN A 109 -10.09 -11.82 -4.81
C GLN A 109 -10.85 -10.51 -5.02
N VAL A 110 -10.12 -9.42 -5.24
CA VAL A 110 -10.68 -8.09 -5.47
C VAL A 110 -11.48 -8.06 -6.77
N GLU A 111 -11.03 -8.74 -7.83
CA GLU A 111 -11.77 -8.85 -9.09
C GLU A 111 -13.14 -9.49 -8.88
N LYS A 112 -13.22 -10.57 -8.10
CA LYS A 112 -14.50 -11.22 -7.77
C LYS A 112 -15.45 -10.35 -6.96
N ILE A 113 -14.92 -9.48 -6.10
CA ILE A 113 -15.71 -8.61 -5.21
C ILE A 113 -16.16 -7.35 -5.93
N SER A 114 -15.26 -6.73 -6.68
CA SER A 114 -15.50 -5.45 -7.39
C SER A 114 -16.24 -5.63 -8.71
N GLY A 115 -16.07 -6.77 -9.38
CA GLY A 115 -16.59 -6.98 -10.74
C GLY A 115 -15.87 -6.16 -11.82
N THR A 116 -14.74 -5.53 -11.48
CA THR A 116 -13.93 -4.72 -12.40
C THR A 116 -12.57 -5.39 -12.66
N PRO A 117 -11.91 -5.12 -13.80
CA PRO A 117 -10.53 -5.54 -14.02
C PRO A 117 -9.60 -5.03 -12.91
N VAL A 118 -8.65 -5.87 -12.48
CA VAL A 118 -7.76 -5.54 -11.35
C VAL A 118 -6.30 -5.66 -11.76
N GLN A 119 -5.53 -4.61 -11.49
CA GLN A 119 -4.07 -4.59 -11.67
C GLN A 119 -3.38 -4.87 -10.35
N GLY A 120 -2.24 -5.57 -10.38
CA GLY A 120 -1.49 -5.94 -9.17
C GLY A 120 -0.08 -5.38 -9.15
N TYR A 121 0.31 -4.72 -8.07
CA TYR A 121 1.65 -4.15 -7.90
C TYR A 121 2.31 -4.58 -6.59
N LEU A 122 3.61 -4.81 -6.66
CA LEU A 122 4.51 -4.82 -5.52
C LEU A 122 5.29 -3.51 -5.51
N TRP A 123 5.36 -2.86 -4.36
CA TRP A 123 6.18 -1.67 -4.18
C TRP A 123 7.26 -1.92 -3.13
N TYR A 124 8.51 -2.06 -3.57
CA TYR A 124 9.67 -2.22 -2.72
C TYR A 124 10.18 -0.85 -2.29
N LEU A 125 10.09 -0.57 -1.00
CA LEU A 125 10.25 0.79 -0.49
C LEU A 125 11.71 1.23 -0.42
N GLU A 126 12.65 0.32 -0.12
CA GLU A 126 14.07 0.65 0.05
C GLU A 126 14.72 1.23 -1.22
N ASN A 127 14.28 0.73 -2.38
CA ASN A 127 14.79 1.16 -3.68
C ASN A 127 13.74 1.91 -4.52
N ASN A 128 12.59 2.23 -3.91
CA ASN A 128 11.43 2.84 -4.57
C ASN A 128 11.04 2.13 -5.89
N GLU A 129 11.14 0.80 -5.92
CA GLU A 129 10.90 0.01 -7.13
C GLU A 129 9.48 -0.53 -7.15
N VAL A 130 8.79 -0.31 -8.27
CA VAL A 130 7.47 -0.88 -8.52
C VAL A 130 7.58 -2.02 -9.51
N ILE A 131 7.03 -3.19 -9.14
CA ILE A 131 6.91 -4.36 -10.01
C ILE A 131 5.43 -4.60 -10.28
N GLU A 132 5.05 -4.58 -11.55
CA GLU A 132 3.74 -5.04 -12.00
C GLU A 132 3.71 -6.57 -12.03
N VAL A 133 2.64 -7.15 -11.48
CA VAL A 133 2.46 -8.59 -11.32
C VAL A 133 1.51 -9.16 -12.38
N ILE A 134 0.39 -8.46 -12.61
CA ILE A 134 -0.68 -8.75 -13.58
C ILE A 134 -1.19 -7.43 -14.13
#